data_AF-A0A7C8KL93-F1
#
_entry.id   AF-A0A7C8KL93-F1
#
_cell.length_a   1.000
_cell.length_b   1.000
_cell.length_c   1.000
_cell.angle_alpha   90.00
_cell.angle_beta   90.00
_cell.angle_gamma   90.00
#
_symmetry.space_group_name_H-M   'P 1'
#
loop_
_entity.id
_entity.type
_entity.pdbx_description
1 polymer ?
#
loop_
_entity_poly.entity_id
_entity_poly.type
_entity_poly.pdbx_seq_one_letter_code
_entity_poly.pdbx_strand_id
1 'polypeptide(L)'
;MKATFIIALFVAAAAAAPATDIASTAKPPAGFKPCGGKSGKTCASGEICVGEKAIKGGVGICVSDAFENQCANALGSRCPLATDYCIEDPRNADCPPGVMDCGNGLCIRDAWAKYAGLKN
;
A
#
# COMPACT_ATOMS: atom_id res chain seq x y z
N MET A 1 -26.79 -10.19 -59.98
CA MET A 1 -25.45 -10.40 -59.39
C MET A 1 -25.64 -10.62 -57.89
N LYS A 2 -25.21 -11.78 -57.38
CA LYS A 2 -25.32 -12.20 -55.98
C LYS A 2 -24.19 -11.54 -55.18
N ALA A 3 -24.49 -10.94 -54.04
CA ALA A 3 -23.46 -10.54 -53.07
C ALA A 3 -23.94 -10.89 -51.66
N THR A 4 -23.49 -12.07 -51.21
CA THR A 4 -23.67 -12.59 -49.86
C THR A 4 -22.69 -11.86 -48.94
N PHE A 5 -23.19 -11.07 -47.99
CA PHE A 5 -22.36 -10.49 -46.92
C PHE A 5 -22.52 -11.34 -45.65
N ILE A 6 -21.47 -12.10 -45.32
CA ILE A 6 -21.35 -12.83 -44.06
C ILE A 6 -20.71 -11.88 -43.04
N ILE A 7 -21.49 -11.44 -42.06
CA ILE A 7 -20.99 -10.62 -40.93
C ILE A 7 -20.44 -11.59 -39.88
N ALA A 8 -19.11 -11.64 -39.75
CA ALA A 8 -18.43 -12.34 -38.67
C ALA A 8 -18.58 -11.55 -37.37
N LEU A 9 -19.39 -12.06 -36.43
CA LEU A 9 -19.50 -11.58 -35.07
C LEU A 9 -18.25 -12.00 -34.28
N PHE A 10 -17.30 -11.09 -34.12
CA PHE A 10 -16.23 -11.25 -33.14
C PHE A 10 -16.77 -10.96 -31.74
N VAL A 11 -17.05 -12.03 -30.99
CA VAL A 11 -17.34 -11.96 -29.55
C VAL A 11 -16.03 -11.63 -28.85
N ALA A 12 -15.85 -10.37 -28.48
CA ALA A 12 -14.74 -9.95 -27.62
C ALA A 12 -15.00 -10.47 -26.20
N ALA A 13 -14.36 -11.59 -25.86
CA ALA A 13 -14.24 -12.02 -24.48
C ALA A 13 -13.38 -10.99 -23.73
N ALA A 14 -14.03 -10.05 -23.06
CA ALA A 14 -13.39 -9.22 -22.06
C ALA A 14 -13.02 -10.14 -20.88
N ALA A 15 -11.81 -10.72 -20.94
CA ALA A 15 -11.18 -11.35 -19.81
C ALA A 15 -10.96 -10.27 -18.74
N ALA A 16 -11.92 -10.16 -17.82
CA ALA A 16 -11.74 -9.43 -16.58
C ALA A 16 -10.64 -10.14 -15.80
N ALA A 17 -9.40 -9.68 -15.96
CA ALA A 17 -8.28 -10.13 -15.16
C ALA A 17 -8.60 -9.83 -13.69
N PRO A 18 -8.48 -10.83 -12.78
CA PRO A 18 -8.69 -10.58 -11.36
C PRO A 18 -7.68 -9.53 -10.89
N ALA A 19 -8.20 -8.49 -10.25
CA ALA A 19 -7.38 -7.49 -9.59
C ALA A 19 -6.43 -8.20 -8.63
N THR A 20 -5.14 -7.97 -8.78
CA THR A 20 -4.10 -8.65 -8.00
C THR A 20 -4.05 -8.01 -6.61
N ASP A 21 -4.93 -8.47 -5.73
CA ASP A 21 -4.93 -8.15 -4.30
C ASP A 21 -3.69 -8.77 -3.63
N ILE A 22 -3.16 -8.08 -2.62
CA ILE A 22 -1.94 -8.42 -1.84
C ILE A 22 -1.77 -9.93 -1.73
N ALA A 23 -0.77 -10.47 -2.42
CA ALA A 23 -0.34 -11.88 -2.43
C ALA A 23 -1.47 -12.87 -2.07
N SER A 24 -2.46 -12.99 -2.95
CA SER A 24 -3.73 -13.72 -2.76
C SER A 24 -3.63 -15.22 -2.37
N THR A 25 -2.45 -15.76 -2.06
CA THR A 25 -2.22 -17.15 -1.66
C THR A 25 -1.36 -17.34 -0.40
N ALA A 26 -0.77 -16.28 0.18
CA ALA A 26 0.07 -16.40 1.37
C ALA A 26 -0.66 -15.90 2.63
N LYS A 27 -0.54 -16.64 3.74
CA LYS A 27 -1.07 -16.22 5.05
C LYS A 27 -0.41 -14.90 5.45
N PRO A 28 -1.18 -13.86 5.86
CA PRO A 28 -0.59 -12.61 6.29
C PRO A 28 0.29 -12.80 7.54
N PRO A 29 1.44 -12.11 7.63
CA PRO A 29 2.28 -12.15 8.81
C PRO A 29 1.53 -11.60 10.04
N ALA A 30 1.97 -12.01 11.24
CA ALA A 30 1.30 -11.61 12.47
C ALA A 30 1.23 -10.08 12.62
N GLY A 31 0.06 -9.59 13.01
CA GLY A 31 -0.22 -8.16 13.20
C GLY A 31 -0.39 -7.34 11.91
N PHE A 32 -0.34 -7.97 10.73
CA PHE A 32 -0.59 -7.27 9.46
C PHE A 32 -2.06 -6.89 9.34
N LYS A 33 -2.33 -5.58 9.23
CA LYS A 33 -3.67 -5.02 9.06
C LYS A 33 -3.71 -4.20 7.75
N PRO A 34 -4.38 -4.68 6.69
CA PRO A 34 -4.53 -3.92 5.47
C PRO A 34 -5.58 -2.82 5.62
N CYS A 35 -5.38 -1.71 4.92
CA CYS A 35 -6.32 -0.59 4.81
C CYS A 35 -6.46 -0.13 3.36
N GLY A 36 -7.44 0.72 3.08
CA GLY A 36 -7.59 1.37 1.78
C GLY A 36 -7.94 0.42 0.63
N GLY A 37 -7.57 0.86 -0.56
CA GLY A 37 -7.80 0.17 -1.83
C GLY A 37 -9.27 -0.15 -2.09
N LYS A 38 -9.53 -1.20 -2.87
CA LYS A 38 -10.90 -1.66 -3.16
C LYS A 38 -11.65 -2.19 -1.95
N SER A 39 -10.93 -2.49 -0.86
CA SER A 39 -11.51 -3.02 0.37
C SER A 39 -12.17 -1.94 1.23
N GLY A 40 -11.81 -0.66 1.05
CA GLY A 40 -12.33 0.46 1.84
C GLY A 40 -12.04 0.37 3.35
N LYS A 41 -11.13 -0.52 3.78
CA LYS A 41 -10.82 -0.74 5.18
C LYS A 41 -10.13 0.47 5.79
N THR A 42 -10.59 0.91 6.94
CA THR A 42 -9.97 1.99 7.70
C THR A 42 -9.12 1.44 8.84
N CYS A 43 -8.07 2.18 9.22
CA CYS A 43 -7.29 1.85 10.40
C CYS A 43 -8.00 2.26 11.69
N ALA A 44 -7.56 1.69 12.82
CA ALA A 44 -8.10 2.06 14.12
C ALA A 44 -7.71 3.51 14.50
N SER A 45 -8.37 4.06 15.51
CA SER A 45 -8.03 5.40 16.02
C SER A 45 -6.56 5.46 16.46
N GLY A 46 -5.82 6.43 15.93
CA GLY A 46 -4.38 6.59 16.19
C GLY A 46 -3.46 5.78 15.27
N GLU A 47 -3.99 4.93 14.38
CA GLU A 47 -3.24 4.27 13.33
C GLU A 47 -3.30 5.07 12.02
N ILE A 48 -2.20 5.05 11.25
CA ILE A 48 -2.11 5.69 9.94
C ILE A 48 -2.07 4.60 8.86
N CYS A 49 -2.87 4.79 7.81
CA CYS A 49 -2.82 3.92 6.63
C CYS A 49 -1.67 4.36 5.73
N VAL A 50 -0.63 3.54 5.60
CA VAL A 50 0.54 3.86 4.76
C VAL A 50 0.68 2.94 3.57
N GLY A 51 1.28 3.44 2.50
CA GLY A 51 1.62 2.62 1.34
C GLY A 51 0.53 2.48 0.28
N GLU A 52 -0.62 3.13 0.41
CA GLU A 52 -1.67 3.10 -0.63
C GLU A 52 -1.16 3.53 -2.01
N LYS A 53 -0.13 4.39 -2.07
CA LYS A 53 0.54 4.79 -3.32
C LYS A 53 1.68 3.86 -3.74
N ALA A 54 2.26 3.10 -2.80
CA ALA A 54 3.46 2.29 -3.01
C ALA A 54 3.15 0.81 -3.25
N ILE A 55 2.08 0.31 -2.65
CA ILE A 55 1.64 -1.09 -2.71
C ILE A 55 0.63 -1.23 -3.86
N LYS A 56 0.77 -2.31 -4.63
CA LYS A 56 -0.12 -2.60 -5.76
C LYS A 56 -1.58 -2.76 -5.29
N GLY A 57 -2.51 -2.26 -6.10
CA GLY A 57 -3.95 -2.34 -5.81
C GLY A 57 -4.50 -1.20 -4.94
N GLY A 58 -3.67 -0.21 -4.61
CA GLY A 58 -4.09 0.94 -3.80
C GLY A 58 -4.27 0.59 -2.31
N VAL A 59 -3.77 -0.56 -1.89
CA VAL A 59 -3.95 -1.08 -0.52
C VAL A 59 -2.83 -0.53 0.36
N GLY A 60 -3.13 -0.14 1.60
CA GLY A 60 -2.15 0.27 2.59
C GLY A 60 -1.99 -0.72 3.73
N ILE A 61 -1.15 -0.37 4.69
CA ILE A 61 -0.92 -1.09 5.95
C ILE A 61 -1.20 -0.12 7.10
N CYS A 62 -1.95 -0.55 8.11
CA CYS A 62 -2.16 0.24 9.31
C CYS A 62 -0.92 0.19 10.22
N VAL A 63 -0.38 1.35 10.54
CA VAL A 63 0.78 1.52 11.40
C VAL A 63 0.38 2.36 12.61
N SER A 64 0.62 1.81 13.81
CA SER A 64 0.42 2.51 15.09
C SER A 64 1.63 3.39 15.41
N ASP A 65 1.47 4.29 16.40
CA ASP A 65 2.55 5.08 16.99
C ASP A 65 3.36 5.86 15.94
N ALA A 66 2.66 6.41 14.95
CA ALA A 66 3.26 7.01 13.76
C ALA A 66 4.19 8.20 14.03
N PHE A 67 4.15 8.82 15.22
CA PHE A 67 5.12 9.86 15.59
C PHE A 67 6.41 9.29 16.18
N GLU A 68 6.33 8.18 16.92
CA GLU A 68 7.48 7.52 17.52
C GLU A 68 8.18 6.58 16.52
N ASN A 69 7.45 6.15 15.50
CA ASN A 69 7.88 5.17 14.50
C ASN A 69 8.28 5.83 13.16
N GLN A 70 8.74 7.09 13.19
CA GLN A 70 9.16 7.86 12.02
C GLN A 70 10.56 7.44 11.54
N CYS A 71 10.77 7.54 10.23
CA CYS A 71 12.06 7.38 9.57
C CYS A 71 12.23 8.43 8.47
N ALA A 72 13.48 8.58 8.02
CA ALA A 72 13.88 9.56 7.02
C ALA A 72 13.45 11.01 7.36
N ASN A 73 13.28 11.34 8.65
CA ASN A 73 13.06 12.71 9.09
C ASN A 73 14.31 13.58 8.85
N ALA A 74 14.24 14.88 9.12
CA ALA A 74 15.28 15.88 8.94
C ALA A 74 16.56 15.56 9.73
N LEU A 75 16.45 14.79 10.81
CA LEU A 75 17.60 14.30 11.60
C LEU A 75 18.21 13.01 11.02
N GLY A 76 17.65 12.46 9.94
CA GLY A 76 18.09 11.24 9.31
C GLY A 76 17.73 9.97 10.10
N SER A 77 16.67 10.00 10.90
CA SER A 77 16.22 8.85 11.70
C SER A 77 16.05 7.61 10.83
N ARG A 78 16.51 6.48 11.34
CA ARG A 78 16.38 5.16 10.71
C ARG A 78 15.41 4.32 11.52
N CYS A 79 14.86 3.28 10.88
CA CYS A 79 14.08 2.30 11.59
C CYS A 79 14.90 1.62 12.68
N PRO A 80 14.29 1.30 13.85
CA PRO A 80 15.00 0.66 14.96
C PRO A 80 15.68 -0.65 14.56
N LEU A 81 15.03 -1.41 13.67
CA LEU A 81 15.60 -2.60 13.06
C LEU A 81 16.10 -2.26 11.66
N ALA A 82 17.35 -2.62 11.36
CA ALA A 82 17.95 -2.41 10.05
C ALA A 82 17.24 -3.17 8.91
N THR A 83 16.46 -4.20 9.24
CA THR A 83 15.67 -4.96 8.27
C THR A 83 14.35 -4.29 7.93
N ASP A 84 13.85 -3.38 8.77
CA ASP A 84 12.56 -2.76 8.56
C ASP A 84 12.60 -1.79 7.37
N TYR A 85 11.43 -1.58 6.78
CA TYR A 85 11.27 -0.77 5.58
C TYR A 85 10.68 0.58 5.96
N CYS A 86 11.33 1.65 5.51
CA CYS A 86 10.82 3.01 5.65
C CYS A 86 9.87 3.30 4.48
N ILE A 87 8.56 3.35 4.77
CA ILE A 87 7.53 3.65 3.79
C ILE A 87 7.09 5.10 3.92
N GLU A 88 6.74 5.75 2.80
CA GLU A 88 6.28 7.15 2.80
C GLU A 88 5.13 7.37 3.78
N ASP A 89 5.27 8.41 4.61
CA ASP A 89 4.20 8.85 5.51
C ASP A 89 3.26 9.77 4.72
N PRO A 90 1.98 9.39 4.52
CA PRO A 90 1.04 10.20 3.76
C PRO A 90 0.77 11.57 4.41
N ARG A 91 1.07 11.74 5.70
CA ARG A 91 0.93 13.01 6.43
C ARG A 91 1.99 14.03 6.05
N ASN A 92 3.06 13.64 5.34
CA ASN A 92 4.12 14.56 4.95
C ASN A 92 3.61 15.71 4.06
N ALA A 93 2.60 15.45 3.23
CA ALA A 93 1.97 16.49 2.41
C ALA A 93 1.14 17.49 3.22
N ASP A 94 0.60 17.06 4.37
CA ASP A 94 -0.35 17.81 5.21
C ASP A 94 0.12 17.81 6.67
N CYS A 95 1.39 18.20 6.88
CA CYS A 95 1.96 18.19 8.21
C CYS A 95 1.27 19.22 9.12
N PRO A 96 0.78 18.84 10.32
CA PRO A 96 0.02 19.76 11.17
C PRO A 96 0.82 21.01 11.56
N PRO A 97 0.18 22.18 11.63
CA PRO A 97 0.85 23.41 12.05
C PRO A 97 1.41 23.26 13.47
N GLY A 98 2.68 23.62 13.65
CA GLY A 98 3.43 23.47 14.91
C GLY A 98 4.26 22.20 15.04
N VAL A 99 4.16 21.26 14.07
CA VAL A 99 5.07 20.11 13.98
C VAL A 99 6.23 20.48 13.05
N MET A 100 7.47 20.38 13.56
CA MET A 100 8.66 20.74 12.77
C MET A 100 8.96 19.74 11.64
N ASP A 101 8.56 18.48 11.82
CA ASP A 101 8.75 17.42 10.83
C ASP A 101 7.77 16.27 11.08
N CYS A 102 6.96 15.95 10.08
CA CYS A 102 6.04 14.80 10.15
C CYS A 102 6.71 13.46 9.85
N GLY A 103 8.03 13.47 9.59
CA GLY A 103 8.77 12.34 9.09
C GLY A 103 8.47 12.13 7.61
N ASN A 104 9.50 11.89 6.80
CA ASN A 104 9.27 11.52 5.40
C ASN A 104 8.73 10.08 5.27
N GLY A 105 8.86 9.26 6.31
CA GLY A 105 8.34 7.90 6.32
C GLY A 105 8.03 7.34 7.70
N LEU A 106 7.35 6.20 7.70
CA LEU A 106 7.11 5.34 8.86
C LEU A 106 7.79 3.99 8.69
N CYS A 107 8.23 3.40 9.78
CA CYS A 107 8.82 2.06 9.74
C CYS A 107 7.76 0.98 9.75
N ILE A 108 7.84 0.07 8.78
CA ILE A 108 7.06 -1.17 8.76
C ILE A 108 7.99 -2.37 8.87
N ARG A 109 7.51 -3.43 9.52
CA ARG A 109 8.30 -4.64 9.72
C ARG A 109 8.69 -5.27 8.38
N ASP A 110 9.90 -5.79 8.30
CA ASP A 110 10.43 -6.48 7.09
C ASP A 110 9.45 -7.50 6.50
N ALA A 111 8.84 -8.33 7.35
CA ALA A 111 7.87 -9.33 6.93
C ALA A 111 6.62 -8.72 6.26
N TRP A 112 6.18 -7.55 6.73
CA TRP A 112 5.02 -6.84 6.16
C TRP A 112 5.38 -6.21 4.82
N ALA A 113 6.57 -5.61 4.72
CA ALA A 113 7.10 -5.05 3.48
C ALA A 113 7.24 -6.13 2.39
N LYS A 114 7.80 -7.30 2.75
CA LYS A 114 7.90 -8.46 1.86
C LYS A 114 6.53 -8.99 1.44
N TYR A 115 5.62 -9.16 2.39
CA TYR A 115 4.26 -9.61 2.11
C TYR A 115 3.50 -8.65 1.17
N ALA A 116 3.69 -7.35 1.35
CA ALA A 116 3.12 -6.31 0.51
C ALA A 116 3.86 -6.10 -0.84
N GLY A 117 4.97 -6.81 -1.08
CA GLY A 117 5.76 -6.70 -2.31
C GLY A 117 6.54 -5.38 -2.42
N LEU A 118 6.78 -4.69 -1.32
CA LEU A 118 7.60 -3.47 -1.24
C LEU A 118 9.10 -3.78 -1.17
N LYS A 119 9.43 -5.00 -0.75
CA LYS A 119 10.79 -5.47 -0.55
C LYS A 119 10.88 -6.94 -0.98
N ASN A 120 12.00 -7.31 -1.59
CA ASN A 120 12.28 -8.69 -2.02
C ASN A 120 13.07 -9.44 -0.94
#